data_AF-A0A7S3EK48-F1
#
_entry.id   AF-A0A7S3EK48-F1
#
_cell.length_a   1.000
_cell.length_b   1.000
_cell.length_c   1.000
_cell.angle_alpha   90.00
_cell.angle_beta   90.00
_cell.angle_gamma   90.00
#
_symmetry.space_group_name_H-M   'P 1'
#
loop_
_entity.id
_entity.type
_entity.pdbx_description
1 polymer ?
#
loop_
_entity_poly.entity_id
_entity_poly.type
_entity_poly.pdbx_seq_one_letter_code
_entity_poly.pdbx_strand_id
1 'polypeptide(L)'
;MNKNYVFARANEALALYQLGSYEKSTSMMRFLARKYPGFADMHAALAAAYWKDGSIRASESEWASAMQLDTRYGDINWIRDNRRWPPLLVTDIEQFLSLKSSRVR
;
A
#
# COMPACT_ATOMS: atom_id res chain seq x y z
N MET A 1 21.36 7.48 0.59
CA MET A 1 20.96 6.14 1.08
C MET A 1 20.67 5.27 -0.13
N ASN A 2 21.28 4.09 -0.23
CA ASN A 2 21.20 3.21 -1.40
C ASN A 2 19.75 2.73 -1.64
N LYS A 3 19.26 2.75 -2.89
CA LYS A 3 17.91 2.29 -3.29
C LYS A 3 17.60 0.88 -2.77
N ASN A 4 18.60 -0.01 -2.75
CA ASN A 4 18.45 -1.39 -2.26
C ASN A 4 18.03 -1.44 -0.79
N TYR A 5 18.50 -0.50 0.03
CA TYR A 5 18.10 -0.42 1.44
C TYR A 5 16.64 -0.01 1.60
N VAL A 6 16.17 0.92 0.76
CA VAL A 6 14.78 1.41 0.80
C VAL A 6 13.80 0.29 0.45
N PHE A 7 14.12 -0.51 -0.58
CA PHE A 7 13.31 -1.67 -0.95
C PHE A 7 13.32 -2.77 0.12
N ALA A 8 14.47 -3.02 0.78
CA ALA A 8 14.53 -3.96 1.89
C ALA A 8 13.61 -3.55 3.06
N ARG A 9 13.63 -2.26 3.43
CA ARG A 9 12.73 -1.71 4.47
C ARG A 9 11.26 -1.72 4.06
N ALA A 10 10.95 -1.48 2.79
CA ALA A 10 9.60 -1.63 2.27
C ALA A 10 9.10 -3.06 2.44
N ASN A 11 9.90 -4.04 2.00
CA ASN A 11 9.55 -5.46 2.13
C ASN A 11 9.41 -5.88 3.60
N GLU A 12 10.24 -5.35 4.51
CA GLU A 12 10.09 -5.53 5.96
C GLU A 12 8.71 -5.02 6.44
N ALA A 13 8.31 -3.81 6.03
CA ALA A 13 7.02 -3.25 6.40
C ALA A 13 5.85 -4.10 5.88
N LEU A 14 5.90 -4.53 4.61
CA LEU A 14 4.87 -5.41 4.04
C LEU A 14 4.80 -6.76 4.78
N ALA A 15 5.94 -7.35 5.11
CA ALA A 15 5.99 -8.61 5.86
C ALA A 15 5.42 -8.45 7.28
N LEU A 16 5.71 -7.34 7.96
CA LEU A 16 5.13 -7.04 9.28
C LEU A 16 3.60 -6.97 9.22
N TYR A 17 3.04 -6.41 8.15
CA TYR A 17 1.59 -6.41 7.94
C TYR A 17 1.03 -7.83 7.84
N GLN A 18 1.68 -8.69 7.06
CA GLN A 18 1.30 -10.09 6.89
C GLN A 18 1.34 -10.86 8.22
N LEU A 19 2.25 -10.50 9.13
CA LEU A 19 2.38 -11.08 10.46
C LEU A 19 1.42 -10.47 11.50
N GLY A 20 0.49 -9.58 11.08
CA GLY A 20 -0.46 -8.93 11.99
C GLY A 20 0.13 -7.79 12.82
N SER A 21 1.40 -7.43 12.61
CA SER A 21 2.06 -6.31 13.29
C SER A 21 1.69 -4.97 12.64
N TYR A 22 0.39 -4.67 12.57
CA TYR A 22 -0.15 -3.56 11.78
C TYR A 22 0.39 -2.19 12.20
N GLU A 23 0.48 -1.90 13.50
CA GLU A 23 0.97 -0.58 13.96
C GLU A 23 2.42 -0.32 13.53
N LYS A 24 3.28 -1.33 13.70
CA LYS A 24 4.70 -1.25 13.31
C LYS A 24 4.85 -1.14 11.80
N SER A 25 4.08 -1.95 11.06
CA SER A 25 4.00 -1.91 9.61
C SER A 25 3.62 -0.52 9.10
N THR A 26 2.47 0.00 9.54
CA THR A 26 1.94 1.30 9.08
C THR A 26 2.86 2.44 9.48
N SER A 27 3.46 2.39 10.66
CA SER A 27 4.46 3.39 11.08
C SER A 27 5.69 3.41 10.17
N MET A 28 6.16 2.24 9.75
CA MET A 28 7.30 2.12 8.83
C MET A 28 6.93 2.57 7.42
N MET A 29 5.76 2.17 6.90
CA MET A 29 5.25 2.64 5.61
C MET A 29 5.12 4.17 5.59
N ARG A 30 4.53 4.79 6.63
CA ARG A 30 4.44 6.25 6.77
C ARG A 30 5.82 6.91 6.78
N PHE A 31 6.77 6.35 7.52
CA PHE A 31 8.13 6.88 7.54
C PHE A 31 8.76 6.86 6.14
N LEU A 32 8.62 5.74 5.42
CA LEU A 32 9.16 5.59 4.07
C LEU A 32 8.46 6.51 3.07
N ALA A 33 7.14 6.63 3.11
CA ALA A 33 6.37 7.54 2.24
C ALA A 33 6.75 9.01 2.48
N ARG A 34 6.89 9.44 3.74
CA ARG A 34 7.36 10.81 4.04
C ARG A 34 8.79 11.07 3.57
N LYS A 35 9.68 10.10 3.78
CA LYS A 35 11.10 10.25 3.43
C LYS A 35 11.35 10.14 1.92
N TYR A 36 10.51 9.38 1.24
CA TYR A 36 10.57 9.12 -0.20
C TYR A 36 9.18 9.32 -0.83
N PRO A 37 8.73 10.57 -1.02
CA PRO A 37 7.37 10.85 -1.51
C PRO A 37 7.06 10.28 -2.90
N GLY A 38 8.07 9.96 -3.69
CA GLY A 38 7.90 9.29 -4.99
C GLY A 38 7.73 7.78 -4.90
N PHE A 39 7.65 7.19 -3.70
CA PHE A 39 7.62 5.76 -3.51
C PHE A 39 6.18 5.21 -3.53
N ALA A 40 5.63 5.06 -4.74
CA ALA A 40 4.25 4.63 -4.99
C ALA A 40 3.82 3.37 -4.19
N ASP A 41 4.74 2.42 -4.00
CA ASP A 41 4.51 1.18 -3.26
C ASP A 41 4.04 1.42 -1.83
N MET A 42 4.64 2.40 -1.14
CA MET A 42 4.30 2.72 0.24
C MET A 42 2.98 3.48 0.34
N HIS A 43 2.67 4.35 -0.63
CA HIS A 43 1.36 5.00 -0.72
C HIS A 43 0.25 3.97 -0.95
N ALA A 44 0.43 3.06 -1.90
CA ALA A 44 -0.56 2.00 -2.15
C ALA A 44 -0.72 1.08 -0.93
N ALA A 45 0.36 0.74 -0.23
CA ALA A 45 0.31 -0.12 0.95
C ALA A 45 -0.36 0.58 2.15
N LEU A 46 -0.14 1.90 2.32
CA LEU A 46 -0.87 2.71 3.31
C LEU A 46 -2.36 2.78 2.98
N ALA A 47 -2.73 2.85 1.71
CA ALA A 47 -4.15 2.80 1.32
C ALA A 47 -4.82 1.51 1.81
N ALA A 48 -4.18 0.35 1.60
CA ALA A 48 -4.65 -0.94 2.10
C ALA A 48 -4.72 -0.97 3.64
N ALA A 49 -3.68 -0.47 4.31
CA ALA A 49 -3.60 -0.45 5.77
C ALA A 49 -4.69 0.42 6.39
N TYR A 50 -4.91 1.63 5.87
CA TYR A 50 -5.97 2.51 6.34
C TYR A 50 -7.36 2.03 5.99
N TRP A 51 -7.52 1.33 4.87
CA TRP A 51 -8.78 0.66 4.55
C TRP A 51 -9.17 -0.35 5.63
N LYS A 52 -8.24 -1.25 5.98
CA LYS A 52 -8.44 -2.24 7.04
C LYS A 52 -8.80 -1.62 8.39
N ASP A 53 -8.16 -0.50 8.73
CA ASP A 53 -8.37 0.25 9.96
C ASP A 53 -9.71 1.03 9.99
N GLY A 54 -10.45 1.09 8.87
CA GLY A 54 -11.67 1.89 8.74
C GLY A 54 -11.42 3.38 8.50
N SER A 55 -10.16 3.77 8.33
CA SER A 55 -9.70 5.13 8.06
C SER A 55 -9.90 5.50 6.57
N ILE A 56 -11.15 5.51 6.11
CA ILE A 56 -11.52 5.61 4.68
C ILE A 56 -10.89 6.82 3.98
N ARG A 57 -11.02 8.02 4.56
CA ARG A 57 -10.49 9.25 3.93
C ARG A 57 -8.96 9.21 3.77
N ALA A 58 -8.25 8.66 4.74
CA ALA A 58 -6.80 8.50 4.66
C ALA A 58 -6.43 7.47 3.60
N SER A 59 -7.16 6.35 3.52
CA SER A 59 -7.00 5.35 2.48
C SER A 59 -7.14 5.95 1.08
N GLU A 60 -8.19 6.75 0.86
CA GLU A 60 -8.43 7.41 -0.44
C GLU A 60 -7.34 8.42 -0.81
N SER A 61 -6.84 9.18 0.18
CA SER A 61 -5.76 10.14 -0.05
C SER A 61 -4.47 9.44 -0.49
N GLU A 62 -4.07 8.38 0.22
CA GLU A 62 -2.86 7.62 -0.10
C GLU A 62 -3.00 6.91 -1.45
N TRP A 63 -4.18 6.39 -1.75
CA TRP A 63 -4.47 5.79 -3.05
C TRP A 63 -4.34 6.81 -4.20
N ALA A 64 -4.85 8.02 -4.01
CA ALA A 64 -4.72 9.07 -5.01
C ALA A 64 -3.24 9.42 -5.27
N SER A 65 -2.42 9.47 -4.22
CA SER A 65 -0.96 9.64 -4.36
C SER A 65 -0.31 8.48 -5.10
N ALA A 66 -0.68 7.24 -4.78
CA ALA A 66 -0.15 6.06 -5.48
C ALA A 66 -0.46 6.10 -6.98
N MET A 67 -1.71 6.42 -7.35
CA MET A 67 -2.15 6.50 -8.75
C MET A 67 -1.53 7.66 -9.53
N GLN A 68 -1.21 8.77 -8.87
CA GLN A 68 -0.46 9.86 -9.50
C GLN A 68 0.99 9.45 -9.80
N LEU A 69 1.58 8.60 -8.97
CA LEU A 69 2.98 8.18 -9.11
C LEU A 69 3.14 6.99 -10.06
N ASP A 70 2.24 6.00 -9.99
CA ASP A 70 2.29 4.77 -10.79
C ASP A 70 0.90 4.14 -10.90
N THR A 71 0.28 4.28 -12.08
CA THR A 71 -1.06 3.76 -12.35
C THR A 71 -1.15 2.24 -12.32
N ARG A 72 -0.02 1.53 -12.41
CA ARG A 72 -0.01 0.05 -12.40
C ARG A 72 -0.50 -0.56 -11.10
N TYR A 73 -0.48 0.18 -9.99
CA TYR A 73 -1.10 -0.31 -8.74
C TYR A 73 -2.62 -0.51 -8.89
N GLY A 74 -3.28 0.11 -9.87
CA GLY A 74 -4.69 -0.16 -10.17
C GLY A 74 -4.96 -1.55 -10.74
N ASP A 75 -3.91 -2.25 -11.22
CA ASP A 75 -3.99 -3.63 -11.66
C ASP A 75 -3.57 -4.57 -10.51
N ILE A 76 -4.55 -5.26 -9.93
CA ILE A 76 -4.32 -6.17 -8.81
C ILE A 76 -3.44 -7.37 -9.19
N ASN A 77 -3.50 -7.82 -10.46
CA ASN A 77 -2.64 -8.90 -10.94
C ASN A 77 -1.20 -8.41 -11.06
N TRP A 78 -1.02 -7.17 -11.51
CA TRP A 78 0.31 -6.57 -11.52
C TRP A 78 0.92 -6.49 -10.12
N ILE A 79 0.15 -6.08 -9.10
CA ILE A 79 0.58 -6.09 -7.70
C ILE A 79 0.99 -7.51 -7.26
N ARG A 80 0.13 -8.51 -7.53
CA ARG A 80 0.35 -9.89 -7.09
C ARG A 80 1.56 -10.54 -7.75
N ASP A 81 1.74 -10.36 -9.05
CA ASP A 81 2.69 -11.15 -9.83
C ASP A 81 4.06 -10.45 -9.95
N ASN A 82 4.05 -9.10 -10.03
CA ASN A 82 5.26 -8.30 -10.19
C ASN A 82 5.76 -7.75 -8.86
N ARG A 83 4.92 -7.03 -8.10
CA ARG A 83 5.32 -6.52 -6.78
C ARG A 83 5.40 -7.63 -5.73
N ARG A 84 4.64 -8.72 -5.93
CA ARG A 84 4.60 -9.89 -5.04
C ARG A 84 4.30 -9.50 -3.60
N TRP A 85 3.31 -8.62 -3.46
CA TRP A 85 2.85 -8.23 -2.13
C TRP A 85 2.36 -9.43 -1.34
N PRO A 86 2.50 -9.40 0.00
CA PRO A 86 1.93 -10.43 0.86
C PRO A 86 0.42 -10.53 0.69
N PRO A 87 -0.15 -11.75 0.81
CA PRO A 87 -1.55 -12.02 0.45
C PRO A 87 -2.55 -11.19 1.25
N LEU A 88 -2.34 -10.97 2.56
CA LEU A 88 -3.27 -10.15 3.35
C LEU A 88 -3.37 -8.72 2.83
N LEU A 89 -2.24 -8.14 2.43
CA LEU A 89 -2.18 -6.76 1.94
C LEU A 89 -2.79 -6.64 0.53
N VAL A 90 -2.62 -7.68 -0.30
CA VAL A 90 -3.35 -7.84 -1.58
C VAL A 90 -4.86 -7.91 -1.35
N THR A 91 -5.31 -8.71 -0.40
CA THR A 91 -6.74 -8.83 -0.06
C THR A 91 -7.32 -7.50 0.43
N ASP A 92 -6.61 -6.79 1.30
CA ASP A 92 -7.11 -5.53 1.87
C ASP A 92 -7.16 -4.42 0.79
N ILE A 93 -6.19 -4.35 -0.14
CA ILE A 93 -6.28 -3.39 -1.27
C ILE A 93 -7.36 -3.78 -2.29
N GLU A 94 -7.55 -5.08 -2.56
CA GLU A 94 -8.58 -5.56 -3.47
C GLU A 94 -9.99 -5.22 -2.96
N GLN A 95 -10.23 -5.37 -1.66
CA GLN A 95 -11.48 -4.95 -1.01
C GLN A 95 -11.72 -3.44 -1.17
N PHE A 96 -10.70 -2.62 -0.92
CA PHE A 96 -10.78 -1.18 -1.15
C PHE A 96 -11.17 -0.84 -2.60
N LEU A 97 -10.53 -1.49 -3.60
CA LEU A 97 -10.78 -1.21 -5.02
C LEU A 97 -12.17 -1.67 -5.48
N SER A 98 -12.63 -2.84 -5.01
CA SER A 98 -13.96 -3.35 -5.35
C SER A 98 -15.08 -2.41 -4.90
N LEU A 99 -14.95 -1.81 -3.71
CA LEU A 99 -15.93 -0.84 -3.21
C LEU A 99 -15.89 0.47 -3.96
N LYS A 100 -14.72 0.94 -4.39
CA LYS A 100 -14.64 2.10 -5.30
C LYS A 100 -15.35 1.84 -6.62
N SER A 101 -15.19 0.65 -7.21
CA SER A 101 -15.90 0.29 -8.44
C SER A 101 -17.43 0.29 -8.27
N SER A 102 -17.93 -0.12 -7.09
CA SER A 102 -19.38 -0.10 -6.80
C SER A 102 -19.97 1.31 -6.59
N ARG A 103 -19.17 2.29 -6.17
CA ARG A 103 -19.63 3.68 -5.92
C ARG A 103 -19.71 4.55 -7.17
N VAL A 104 -19.20 4.07 -8.30
CA VAL A 104 -19.17 4.81 -9.58
C VAL A 104 -20.28 4.31 -10.54
N ARG A 105 -21.23 3.50 -10.05
CA ARG A 105 -22.46 3.14 -10.77
C ARG A 105 -23.66 3.85 -10.18
#